data_AF-A0A6M6A336-F1
#
_entry.id   AF-A0A6M6A336-F1
#
_cell.length_a   1.000
_cell.length_b   1.000
_cell.length_c   1.000
_cell.angle_alpha   90.00
_cell.angle_beta   90.00
_cell.angle_gamma   90.00
#
_symmetry.space_group_name_H-M   'P 1'
#
loop_
_entity.id
_entity.type
_entity.pdbx_description
1 polymer ?
#
loop_
_entity_poly.entity_id
_entity_poly.type
_entity_poly.pdbx_seq_one_letter_code
_entity_poly.pdbx_strand_id
1 'polypeptide(L)'
;MPQKHGTLELIADEEFEPRSLDYFNSACDEEQKRVRLNYQSFVISHGLTCSDENALLLTQTLYPLDATDANLRALTTEQINLRSLNVATGLVLFVVGVNCD
;
A
#
# COMPACT_ATOMS: atom_id res chain seq x y z
N MET A 1 15.73 -7.02 -15.59
CA MET A 1 14.45 -6.74 -14.91
C MET A 1 14.62 -5.54 -14.01
N PRO A 2 14.40 -4.30 -14.49
CA PRO A 2 14.18 -3.14 -13.63
C PRO A 2 12.66 -2.90 -13.50
N GLN A 3 12.20 -2.25 -12.41
CA GLN A 3 10.97 -1.43 -12.29
C GLN A 3 10.12 -1.62 -11.01
N LYS A 4 10.49 -2.49 -10.05
CA LYS A 4 9.70 -2.58 -8.79
C LYS A 4 9.99 -1.45 -7.78
N HIS A 5 11.13 -0.76 -7.90
CA HIS A 5 11.39 0.45 -7.11
C HIS A 5 10.44 1.59 -7.51
N GLY A 6 10.15 1.72 -8.81
CA GLY A 6 9.20 2.71 -9.31
C GLY A 6 7.83 2.55 -8.64
N THR A 7 7.29 1.34 -8.52
CA THR A 7 5.98 1.12 -7.88
C THR A 7 5.88 1.69 -6.46
N LEU A 8 6.92 1.53 -5.63
CA LEU A 8 6.92 2.09 -4.27
C LEU A 8 6.97 3.62 -4.27
N GLU A 9 7.74 4.20 -5.19
CA GLU A 9 7.79 5.65 -5.43
C GLU A 9 6.42 6.17 -5.87
N LEU A 10 5.76 5.54 -6.84
CA LEU A 10 4.42 5.95 -7.30
C LEU A 10 3.36 5.84 -6.19
N ILE A 11 3.47 4.85 -5.28
CA ILE A 11 2.60 4.75 -4.10
C ILE A 11 2.87 5.92 -3.15
N ALA A 12 4.14 6.21 -2.87
CA ALA A 12 4.55 7.29 -1.97
C ALA A 12 4.26 8.69 -2.52
N ASP A 13 4.22 8.83 -3.85
CA ASP A 13 3.85 10.05 -4.57
C ASP A 13 2.33 10.19 -4.76
N GLU A 14 1.54 9.29 -4.16
CA GLU A 14 0.07 9.32 -4.16
C GLU A 14 -0.57 9.27 -5.57
N GLU A 15 0.10 8.69 -6.58
CA GLU A 15 -0.39 8.70 -7.98
C GLU A 15 -1.77 8.03 -8.16
N PHE A 16 -2.21 7.24 -7.19
CA PHE A 16 -3.52 6.60 -7.16
C PHE A 16 -4.68 7.56 -6.91
N GLU A 17 -4.43 8.76 -6.39
CA GLU A 17 -5.47 9.76 -6.14
C GLU A 17 -4.99 11.18 -6.52
N PRO A 18 -5.70 11.88 -7.42
CA PRO A 18 -5.32 13.22 -7.86
C PRO A 18 -5.56 14.34 -6.82
N ARG A 19 -6.12 14.00 -5.65
CA ARG A 19 -6.46 14.93 -4.57
C ARG A 19 -5.61 14.58 -3.34
N SER A 20 -5.14 15.61 -2.62
CA SER A 20 -4.40 15.43 -1.36
C SER A 20 -5.15 14.54 -0.38
N LEU A 21 -4.49 13.54 0.20
CA LEU A 21 -5.08 12.66 1.22
C LEU A 21 -5.48 13.37 2.54
N ASP A 22 -5.17 14.68 2.69
CA ASP A 22 -5.64 15.52 3.81
C ASP A 22 -7.16 15.48 4.01
N TYR A 23 -7.93 15.20 2.95
CA TYR A 23 -9.39 15.08 3.06
C TYR A 23 -9.82 13.88 3.91
N PHE A 24 -9.00 12.86 4.17
CA PHE A 24 -9.44 11.72 5.02
C PHE A 24 -9.92 12.17 6.41
N ASN A 25 -9.38 13.28 6.93
CA ASN A 25 -9.80 13.86 8.20
C ASN A 25 -11.10 14.68 8.10
N SER A 26 -11.54 15.04 6.89
CA SER A 26 -12.64 16.01 6.64
C SER A 26 -13.73 15.51 5.68
N ALA A 27 -13.51 14.37 5.02
CA ALA A 27 -14.34 13.85 3.95
C ALA A 27 -15.43 12.91 4.48
N CYS A 28 -16.56 12.87 3.78
CA CYS A 28 -17.64 11.93 4.08
C CYS A 28 -17.24 10.48 3.73
N ASP A 29 -17.94 9.52 4.33
CA ASP A 29 -17.67 8.08 4.18
C ASP A 29 -17.58 7.61 2.72
N GLU A 30 -18.35 8.20 1.82
CA GLU A 30 -18.35 7.83 0.39
C GLU A 30 -17.06 8.23 -0.32
N GLU A 31 -16.47 9.37 0.02
CA GLU A 31 -15.18 9.78 -0.55
C GLU A 31 -14.04 8.93 0.02
N GLN A 32 -14.07 8.62 1.33
CA GLN A 32 -13.09 7.73 1.95
C GLN A 32 -13.13 6.33 1.30
N LYS A 33 -14.32 5.77 1.04
CA LYS A 33 -14.49 4.49 0.33
C LYS A 33 -13.92 4.55 -1.09
N ARG A 34 -14.23 5.61 -1.85
CA ARG A 34 -13.70 5.77 -3.22
C ARG A 34 -12.18 5.69 -3.24
N VAL A 35 -11.54 6.36 -2.30
CA VAL A 35 -10.08 6.48 -2.26
C VAL A 35 -9.44 5.15 -1.89
N ARG A 36 -10.01 4.43 -0.92
CA ARG A 36 -9.57 3.07 -0.60
C ARG A 36 -9.67 2.15 -1.82
N LEU A 37 -10.76 2.24 -2.57
CA LEU A 37 -10.94 1.45 -3.80
C LEU A 37 -9.94 1.85 -4.89
N ASN A 38 -9.66 3.14 -5.06
CA ASN A 38 -8.64 3.65 -5.99
C ASN A 38 -7.25 3.10 -5.62
N TYR A 39 -6.89 3.22 -4.34
CA TYR A 39 -5.63 2.69 -3.81
C TYR A 39 -5.50 1.17 -4.03
N GLN A 40 -6.52 0.39 -3.66
CA GLN A 40 -6.52 -1.07 -3.87
C GLN A 40 -6.36 -1.43 -5.36
N SER A 41 -7.12 -0.75 -6.23
CA SER A 41 -7.05 -0.98 -7.68
C SER A 41 -5.66 -0.65 -8.23
N PHE A 42 -5.04 0.41 -7.72
CA PHE A 42 -3.71 0.85 -8.11
C PHE A 42 -2.63 -0.15 -7.69
N VAL A 43 -2.62 -0.62 -6.44
CA VAL A 43 -1.60 -1.58 -6.00
C VAL A 43 -1.77 -2.93 -6.72
N ILE A 44 -3.01 -3.35 -6.99
CA ILE A 44 -3.32 -4.56 -7.77
C ILE A 44 -2.80 -4.44 -9.20
N SER A 45 -2.97 -3.29 -9.86
CA SER A 45 -2.47 -3.09 -11.23
C SER A 45 -0.93 -3.15 -11.32
N HIS A 46 -0.24 -2.89 -10.20
CA HIS A 46 1.20 -3.01 -10.05
C HIS A 46 1.68 -4.37 -9.49
N GLY A 47 0.77 -5.36 -9.38
CA GLY A 47 1.10 -6.72 -8.97
C GLY A 47 1.32 -6.88 -7.47
N LEU A 48 0.79 -5.96 -6.67
CA LEU A 48 0.74 -6.03 -5.21
C LEU A 48 -0.70 -6.28 -4.74
N THR A 49 -0.89 -6.59 -3.47
CA THR A 49 -2.22 -6.79 -2.88
C THR A 49 -2.44 -5.95 -1.64
N CYS A 50 -3.69 -5.50 -1.45
CA CYS A 50 -4.17 -4.89 -0.22
C CYS A 50 -5.62 -5.34 0.02
N SER A 51 -5.85 -6.06 1.11
CA SER A 51 -7.17 -6.49 1.56
C SER A 51 -8.04 -5.31 1.97
N ASP A 52 -9.35 -5.51 2.02
CA ASP A 52 -10.29 -4.49 2.48
C ASP A 52 -10.00 -4.07 3.93
N GLU A 53 -9.60 -5.04 4.78
CA GLU A 53 -9.22 -4.80 6.17
C GLU A 53 -7.99 -3.90 6.27
N ASN A 54 -6.96 -4.18 5.45
CA ASN A 54 -5.74 -3.38 5.42
C ASN A 54 -6.00 -2.00 4.81
N ALA A 55 -6.87 -1.89 3.81
CA ALA A 55 -7.23 -0.60 3.19
C ALA A 55 -7.89 0.36 4.19
N LEU A 56 -8.48 -0.13 5.29
CA LEU A 56 -8.98 0.73 6.38
C LEU A 56 -7.86 1.50 7.09
N LEU A 57 -6.62 1.00 7.04
CA LEU A 57 -5.43 1.59 7.66
C LEU A 57 -4.74 2.63 6.77
N LEU A 58 -5.25 2.86 5.57
CA LEU A 58 -4.71 3.86 4.65
C LEU A 58 -4.81 5.26 5.27
N THR A 59 -3.66 5.93 5.36
CA THR A 59 -3.56 7.34 5.77
C THR A 59 -2.67 8.09 4.79
N GLN A 60 -2.51 9.40 5.01
CA GLN A 60 -1.58 10.23 4.24
C GLN A 60 -0.11 9.76 4.35
N THR A 61 0.27 9.16 5.48
CA THR A 61 1.67 8.77 5.72
C THR A 61 1.90 7.27 5.60
N LEU A 62 0.83 6.47 5.64
CA LEU A 62 0.90 5.02 5.73
C LEU A 62 0.06 4.40 4.60
N TYR A 63 0.75 3.76 3.65
CA TYR A 63 0.12 3.04 2.55
C TYR A 63 0.20 1.52 2.81
N PRO A 64 -0.90 0.89 3.25
CA PRO A 64 -0.91 -0.49 3.68
C PRO A 64 -0.88 -1.47 2.49
N LEU A 65 -0.18 -2.58 2.65
CA LEU A 65 -0.15 -3.71 1.73
C LEU A 65 -0.28 -4.99 2.55
N ASP A 66 -0.78 -6.05 1.92
CA ASP A 66 -0.85 -7.34 2.59
C ASP A 66 0.56 -7.88 2.81
N ALA A 67 0.82 -8.45 3.99
CA ALA A 67 2.06 -9.16 4.27
C ALA A 67 2.07 -10.58 3.65
N THR A 68 1.74 -10.67 2.35
CA THR A 68 1.80 -11.92 1.59
C THR A 68 3.24 -12.20 1.12
N ASP A 69 3.58 -13.47 0.94
CA ASP A 69 4.86 -13.87 0.34
C ASP A 69 5.05 -13.22 -1.04
N ALA A 70 3.97 -13.07 -1.82
CA ALA A 70 4.00 -12.42 -3.12
C ALA A 70 4.41 -10.93 -3.04
N ASN A 71 3.77 -10.15 -2.16
CA ASN A 71 4.13 -8.74 -1.95
C ASN A 71 5.57 -8.62 -1.44
N LEU A 72 5.94 -9.39 -0.41
CA LEU A 72 7.29 -9.34 0.16
C LEU A 72 8.37 -9.69 -0.87
N ARG A 73 8.16 -10.73 -1.69
CA ARG A 73 9.07 -11.05 -2.81
C ARG A 73 9.13 -9.94 -3.84
N ALA A 74 7.99 -9.34 -4.16
CA ALA A 74 7.91 -8.25 -5.10
C ALA A 74 8.71 -7.04 -4.61
N LEU A 75 8.58 -6.66 -3.33
CA LEU A 75 9.25 -5.51 -2.75
C LEU A 75 10.74 -5.74 -2.49
N THR A 76 11.15 -6.98 -2.17
CA THR A 76 12.54 -7.31 -1.83
C THR A 76 13.35 -7.85 -3.00
N THR A 77 12.80 -7.91 -4.22
CA THR A 77 13.46 -8.50 -5.39
C THR A 77 14.00 -9.92 -5.15
N GLU A 78 13.22 -10.76 -4.46
CA GLU A 78 13.59 -12.15 -4.10
C GLU A 78 14.82 -12.29 -3.17
N GLN A 79 15.32 -11.20 -2.58
CA GLN A 79 16.55 -11.21 -1.80
C GLN A 79 16.38 -11.79 -0.38
N ILE A 80 15.15 -11.92 0.11
CA ILE A 80 14.87 -12.39 1.47
C ILE A 80 14.20 -13.77 1.42
N ASN A 81 14.76 -14.74 2.16
CA ASN A 81 14.11 -16.03 2.37
C ASN A 81 13.01 -15.89 3.43
N LEU A 82 11.80 -15.61 2.97
CA LEU A 82 10.63 -15.36 3.81
C LEU A 82 10.02 -16.64 4.40
N ARG A 83 10.55 -17.83 4.08
CA ARG A 83 10.03 -19.10 4.61
C ARG A 83 10.15 -19.23 6.13
N SER A 84 10.96 -18.39 6.78
CA SER A 84 11.06 -18.31 8.24
C SER A 84 10.01 -17.40 8.89
N LEU A 85 9.32 -16.56 8.10
CA LEU A 85 8.23 -15.71 8.57
C LEU A 85 6.98 -16.57 8.69
N ASN A 86 6.83 -17.24 9.84
CA ASN A 86 5.61 -17.96 10.19
C ASN A 86 4.54 -16.95 10.62
N VAL A 87 3.98 -16.23 9.66
CA VAL A 87 3.01 -15.15 9.89
C VAL A 87 1.65 -15.76 10.18
N ALA A 88 1.31 -15.85 11.47
CA ALA A 88 0.12 -16.55 11.92
C ALA A 88 -1.19 -15.79 11.69
N THR A 89 -1.17 -14.46 11.53
CA THR A 89 -2.26 -13.54 11.07
C THR A 89 -1.94 -12.12 11.55
N GLY A 90 -2.50 -11.09 10.91
CA GLY A 90 -2.47 -9.70 11.41
C GLY A 90 -1.23 -8.86 11.09
N LEU A 91 -0.33 -9.35 10.22
CA LEU A 91 0.80 -8.56 9.74
C LEU A 91 0.41 -7.72 8.52
N VAL A 92 0.81 -6.46 8.53
CA VAL A 92 0.57 -5.47 7.47
C VAL A 92 1.90 -4.85 7.10
N LEU A 93 2.14 -4.67 5.80
CA LEU A 93 3.29 -3.92 5.30
C LEU A 93 2.87 -2.48 5.08
N PHE A 94 3.70 -1.54 5.46
CA PHE A 94 3.46 -0.13 5.18
C PHE A 94 4.57 0.41 4.31
N VAL A 95 4.18 1.02 3.19
CA VAL A 95 5.02 1.99 2.50
C VAL A 95 4.80 3.31 3.23
N VAL A 96 5.88 3.98 3.62
CA VAL A 96 5.81 5.24 4.35
C VAL A 96 6.11 6.37 3.38
N GLY A 97 5.16 7.29 3.23
CA GLY A 97 5.34 8.49 2.42
C GLY A 97 6.40 9.40 3.02
N VAL A 98 7.10 10.17 2.19
CA VAL A 98 8.15 11.10 2.62
C VAL A 98 7.58 12.33 3.36
N ASN A 99 6.25 12.48 3.37
CA ASN A 99 5.51 13.59 4.01
C ASN A 99 5.52 13.56 5.56
N CYS A 100 6.54 12.96 6.18
CA CYS A 100 6.81 13.05 7.61
C CYS A 100 7.71 14.27 7.91
N ASP A 101 7.16 15.48 7.77
CA ASP A 101 7.72 16.70 8.39
C ASP A 101 6.81 17.17 9.55
#